data_AF-A0A673M8M7-F1
#
_entry.id   AF-A0A673M8M7-F1
#
_cell.length_a   1.000
_cell.length_b   1.000
_cell.length_c   1.000
_cell.angle_alpha   90.00
_cell.angle_beta   90.00
_cell.angle_gamma   90.00
#
_symmetry.space_group_name_H-M   'P 1'
#
loop_
_entity.id
_entity.type
_entity.pdbx_description
1 polymer ?
#
loop_
_entity_poly.entity_id
_entity_poly.type
_entity_poly.pdbx_seq_one_letter_code
_entity_poly.pdbx_strand_id
1 'polypeptide(L)'
;LHVCGSSSDTSLSYILPFKWLKKINELNAALGEKADNAEWLCQRAYAYILLKDYTKAIEDAKKAHQLQPGLVLAFLRIGIAEYHLHNFITAHEALTTGKELDCSIEGFQTWIQHCENKMASMCKFTKHDWYQTESQVVVTIMVKNAKKEDVTVIFGERELTAVVKLPSGEDYCLKVHLRHPVVPQQSTYRILSTKIEIKMKKTAAVQWEKLQGEGTLSNVKHFTPNQYPSSSHYTRNWDMVVGEIKEEEKNEKLEGDAALNKLFQQIYSDGSDEVKRAMNKSFMESGGTVLSTNWMDVGKRKVEMNPPDDVEWKKY
;
A
#
# COMPACT_ATOMS: atom_id res chain seq x y z
N LEU A 1 33.90 2.37 -51.68
CA LEU A 1 33.68 2.93 -50.33
C LEU A 1 32.60 4.02 -50.47
N HIS A 2 31.33 3.68 -50.70
CA HIS A 2 30.29 3.22 -49.77
C HIS A 2 30.04 4.15 -48.56
N VAL A 3 28.77 4.62 -48.52
CA VAL A 3 27.97 5.21 -47.42
C VAL A 3 28.22 6.71 -47.12
N CYS A 4 27.36 7.66 -47.52
CA CYS A 4 26.00 8.05 -47.07
C CYS A 4 25.93 9.01 -45.86
N GLY A 5 25.38 10.21 -46.12
CA GLY A 5 24.36 10.93 -45.35
C GLY A 5 24.50 11.15 -43.84
N SER A 6 24.77 12.39 -43.43
CA SER A 6 24.36 12.96 -42.12
C SER A 6 24.58 14.48 -42.02
N SER A 7 24.06 15.27 -42.98
CA SER A 7 24.18 16.74 -42.96
C SER A 7 22.84 17.49 -42.81
N SER A 8 21.72 16.77 -42.75
CA SER A 8 20.37 17.35 -42.76
C SER A 8 19.75 17.56 -41.37
N ASP A 9 20.27 16.94 -40.31
CA ASP A 9 19.63 16.98 -38.98
C ASP A 9 19.99 18.23 -38.14
N THR A 10 21.21 18.76 -38.28
CA THR A 10 21.64 19.92 -37.50
C THR A 10 21.06 21.23 -38.01
N SER A 11 20.90 21.39 -39.33
CA SER A 11 20.26 22.58 -39.92
C SER A 11 18.79 22.68 -39.51
N LEU A 12 18.04 21.58 -39.55
CA LEU A 12 16.64 21.53 -39.12
C LEU A 12 16.48 21.87 -37.63
N SER A 13 17.41 21.43 -36.77
CA SER A 13 17.39 21.70 -35.32
C SER A 13 17.44 23.19 -34.98
N TYR A 14 18.25 24.00 -35.69
CA TYR A 14 18.31 25.45 -35.48
C TYR A 14 17.21 26.24 -36.21
N ILE A 15 16.72 25.72 -37.34
CA ILE A 15 15.67 26.35 -38.13
C ILE A 15 14.32 26.34 -37.40
N LEU A 16 14.03 25.29 -36.62
CA LEU A 16 12.76 25.14 -35.92
C LEU A 16 12.54 26.25 -34.86
N PRO A 17 13.44 26.49 -33.89
CA PRO A 17 13.30 27.59 -32.93
C PRO A 17 13.21 28.96 -33.60
N PHE A 18 14.02 29.19 -34.65
CA PHE A 18 14.01 30.45 -35.39
C PHE A 18 12.66 30.73 -36.07
N LYS A 19 12.05 29.70 -36.67
CA LYS A 19 10.72 29.79 -37.28
C LYS A 19 9.65 30.18 -36.26
N TRP A 20 9.68 29.59 -35.06
CA TRP A 20 8.70 29.89 -34.01
C TRP A 20 8.90 31.26 -33.38
N LEU A 21 10.15 31.72 -33.23
CA LEU A 21 10.44 33.09 -32.80
C LEU A 21 9.91 34.12 -33.80
N LYS A 22 10.13 33.90 -35.11
CA LYS A 22 9.55 34.76 -36.15
C LYS A 22 8.02 34.76 -36.07
N LYS A 23 7.42 33.58 -35.90
CA LYS A 23 5.96 33.43 -35.79
C LYS A 23 5.39 34.17 -34.58
N ILE A 24 6.09 34.17 -33.44
CA ILE A 24 5.70 34.93 -32.25
C ILE A 24 5.75 36.43 -32.52
N ASN A 25 6.78 36.92 -33.20
CA ASN A 25 6.87 38.34 -33.54
C ASN A 25 5.72 38.79 -34.45
N GLU A 26 5.38 37.97 -35.45
CA GLU A 26 4.21 38.20 -36.30
C GLU A 26 2.92 38.23 -35.48
N LEU A 27 2.71 37.24 -34.61
CA LEU A 27 1.51 37.17 -33.75
C LEU A 27 1.45 38.33 -32.74
N ASN A 28 2.59 38.80 -32.22
CA ASN A 28 2.67 39.95 -31.33
C ASN A 28 2.29 41.25 -32.03
N ALA A 29 2.83 41.50 -33.24
CA ALA A 29 2.46 42.66 -34.03
C ALA A 29 0.95 42.66 -34.34
N ALA A 30 0.45 41.48 -34.70
CA ALA A 30 -0.93 41.33 -35.12
C ALA A 30 -1.92 41.43 -33.92
N LEU A 31 -1.53 40.96 -32.73
CA LEU A 31 -2.28 41.21 -31.48
C LEU A 31 -2.20 42.68 -31.02
N GLY A 32 -1.16 43.43 -31.40
CA GLY A 32 -1.09 44.87 -31.17
C GLY A 32 -2.13 45.66 -31.97
N GLU A 33 -2.52 45.17 -33.15
CA GLU A 33 -3.55 45.79 -34.01
C GLU A 33 -4.97 45.29 -33.69
N LYS A 34 -5.10 44.03 -33.26
CA LYS A 34 -6.37 43.39 -32.87
C LYS A 34 -6.22 42.83 -31.46
N ALA A 35 -6.51 43.69 -30.47
CA ALA A 35 -6.11 43.49 -29.07
C ALA A 35 -6.51 42.16 -28.42
N ASP A 36 -7.54 41.45 -28.90
CA ASP A 36 -8.08 40.29 -28.19
C ASP A 36 -8.65 39.21 -29.15
N ASN A 37 -7.79 38.58 -29.95
CA ASN A 37 -8.18 37.41 -30.75
C ASN A 37 -7.78 36.09 -30.07
N ALA A 38 -8.77 35.29 -29.67
CA ALA A 38 -8.58 34.00 -29.00
C ALA A 38 -7.78 32.99 -29.83
N GLU A 39 -8.01 32.89 -31.14
CA GLU A 39 -7.29 31.97 -32.01
C GLU A 39 -5.80 32.30 -32.10
N TRP A 40 -5.48 33.60 -32.16
CA TRP A 40 -4.10 34.07 -32.29
C TRP A 40 -3.32 33.89 -31.00
N LEU A 41 -3.98 34.12 -29.85
CA LEU A 41 -3.44 33.77 -28.55
C LEU A 41 -3.19 32.25 -28.44
N CYS A 42 -4.11 31.42 -28.91
CA CYS A 42 -3.91 29.96 -28.91
C CYS A 42 -2.75 29.51 -29.81
N GLN A 43 -2.56 30.16 -30.97
CA GLN A 43 -1.41 29.92 -31.84
C GLN A 43 -0.10 30.40 -31.21
N ARG A 44 -0.12 31.53 -30.49
CA ARG A 44 1.04 32.08 -29.78
C ARG A 44 1.43 31.18 -28.62
N ALA A 45 0.46 30.68 -27.84
CA ALA A 45 0.66 29.67 -26.82
C ALA A 45 1.33 28.41 -27.36
N TYR A 46 0.92 27.95 -28.55
CA TYR A 46 1.55 26.80 -29.19
C TYR A 46 3.03 27.06 -29.55
N ALA A 47 3.33 28.23 -30.09
CA ALA A 47 4.71 28.62 -30.39
C ALA A 47 5.56 28.69 -29.10
N TYR A 48 5.01 29.21 -28.01
CA TYR A 48 5.67 29.22 -26.70
C TYR A 48 5.95 27.82 -26.15
N ILE A 49 5.01 26.88 -26.28
CA ILE A 49 5.24 25.46 -25.92
C ILE A 49 6.44 24.88 -26.68
N LEU A 50 6.53 25.14 -28.00
CA LEU A 50 7.63 24.64 -28.83
C LEU A 50 8.97 25.29 -28.49
N LEU A 51 8.96 26.51 -27.96
CA LEU A 51 10.15 27.18 -27.41
C LEU A 51 10.42 26.84 -25.94
N LYS A 52 9.60 25.98 -25.32
CA LYS A 52 9.69 25.57 -23.91
C LYS A 52 9.44 26.72 -22.90
N ASP A 53 8.80 27.81 -23.33
CA ASP A 53 8.37 28.90 -22.46
C ASP A 53 6.93 28.64 -21.98
N TYR A 54 6.79 27.69 -21.05
CA TYR A 54 5.48 27.17 -20.66
C TYR A 54 4.64 28.16 -19.86
N THR A 55 5.26 29.08 -19.13
CA THR A 55 4.55 30.09 -18.33
C THR A 55 3.76 31.04 -19.22
N LYS A 56 4.40 31.60 -20.25
CA LYS A 56 3.73 32.44 -21.24
C LYS A 56 2.69 31.68 -22.05
N ALA A 57 2.96 30.41 -22.36
CA ALA A 57 1.99 29.57 -23.06
C ALA A 57 0.69 29.42 -22.26
N ILE A 58 0.77 29.25 -20.94
CA ILE A 58 -0.39 29.11 -20.05
C ILE A 58 -1.16 30.43 -19.97
N GLU A 59 -0.47 31.57 -19.83
CA GLU A 59 -1.10 32.89 -19.79
C GLU A 59 -1.92 33.14 -21.06
N ASP A 60 -1.33 32.90 -22.23
CA ASP A 60 -2.00 33.07 -23.52
C ASP A 60 -3.18 32.11 -23.70
N ALA A 61 -3.01 30.84 -23.35
CA ALA A 61 -4.06 29.85 -23.51
C ALA A 61 -5.23 30.10 -22.53
N LYS A 62 -4.95 30.54 -21.29
CA LYS A 62 -5.99 30.96 -20.33
C LYS A 62 -6.72 32.22 -20.80
N LYS A 63 -6.00 33.21 -21.34
CA LYS A 63 -6.63 34.40 -21.94
C LYS A 63 -7.48 34.03 -23.16
N ALA A 64 -7.01 33.14 -24.03
CA ALA A 64 -7.78 32.64 -25.17
C ALA A 64 -9.08 31.96 -24.73
N HIS A 65 -9.02 31.13 -23.68
CA HIS A 65 -10.19 30.49 -23.10
C HIS A 65 -11.19 31.51 -22.50
N GLN A 66 -10.70 32.56 -21.84
CA GLN A 66 -11.56 33.63 -21.31
C GLN A 66 -12.31 34.39 -22.43
N LEU A 67 -11.64 34.63 -23.56
CA LEU A 67 -12.24 35.30 -24.71
C LEU A 67 -13.23 34.40 -25.47
N GLN A 68 -12.92 33.11 -25.57
CA GLN A 68 -13.76 32.13 -26.26
C GLN A 68 -13.81 30.80 -25.47
N PRO A 69 -14.82 30.63 -24.59
CA PRO A 69 -14.96 29.42 -23.77
C PRO A 69 -15.09 28.12 -24.57
N GLY A 70 -15.62 28.19 -25.80
CA GLY A 70 -15.74 27.04 -26.70
C GLY A 70 -14.48 26.67 -27.49
N LEU A 71 -13.36 27.38 -27.29
CA LEU A 71 -12.12 27.08 -28.00
C LEU A 71 -11.41 25.88 -27.37
N VAL A 72 -11.72 24.68 -27.87
CA VAL A 72 -11.21 23.43 -27.31
C VAL A 72 -9.67 23.34 -27.33
N LEU A 73 -9.04 23.87 -28.38
CA LEU A 73 -7.57 23.87 -28.50
C LEU A 73 -6.88 24.61 -27.34
N ALA A 74 -7.54 25.60 -26.71
CA ALA A 74 -6.97 26.31 -25.56
C ALA A 74 -6.72 25.34 -24.38
N PHE A 75 -7.67 24.44 -24.09
CA PHE A 75 -7.51 23.42 -23.04
C PHE A 75 -6.35 22.47 -23.34
N LEU A 76 -6.18 22.07 -24.60
CA LEU A 76 -5.06 21.23 -25.01
C LEU A 76 -3.72 21.94 -24.79
N ARG A 77 -3.62 23.24 -25.10
CA ARG A 77 -2.39 24.02 -24.87
C ARG A 77 -2.09 24.20 -23.38
N ILE A 78 -3.11 24.46 -22.56
CA ILE A 78 -2.97 24.55 -21.10
C ILE A 78 -2.44 23.21 -20.55
N GLY A 79 -3.09 22.10 -20.89
CA GLY A 79 -2.73 20.77 -20.41
C GLY A 79 -1.28 20.39 -20.73
N ILE A 80 -0.83 20.64 -21.96
CA ILE A 80 0.55 20.36 -22.39
C ILE A 80 1.55 21.23 -21.62
N ALA A 81 1.28 22.53 -21.48
CA ALA A 81 2.19 23.43 -20.79
C ALA A 81 2.28 23.13 -19.28
N GLU A 82 1.15 22.87 -18.62
CA GLU A 82 1.09 22.47 -17.20
C GLU A 82 1.80 21.11 -16.97
N TYR A 83 1.66 20.16 -17.89
CA TYR A 83 2.39 18.89 -17.83
C TYR A 83 3.90 19.09 -17.82
N HIS A 84 4.41 19.99 -18.67
CA HIS A 84 5.84 20.31 -18.72
C HIS A 84 6.34 21.13 -17.51
N LEU A 85 5.44 21.79 -16.77
CA LEU A 85 5.72 22.40 -15.47
C LEU A 85 5.58 21.42 -14.29
N HIS A 86 5.35 20.13 -14.56
CA HIS A 86 5.14 19.08 -13.55
C HIS A 86 3.84 19.24 -12.73
N ASN A 87 2.91 20.08 -13.17
CA ASN A 87 1.60 20.22 -12.55
C ASN A 87 0.61 19.20 -13.15
N PHE A 88 0.85 17.91 -12.89
CA PHE A 88 0.11 16.83 -13.56
C PHE A 88 -1.39 16.79 -13.24
N ILE A 89 -1.79 17.26 -12.06
CA ILE A 89 -3.20 17.30 -11.64
C ILE A 89 -3.97 18.34 -12.46
N THR A 90 -3.48 19.59 -12.49
CA THR A 90 -4.11 20.67 -13.25
C THR A 90 -4.07 20.38 -14.75
N ALA A 91 -2.99 19.75 -15.24
CA ALA A 91 -2.89 19.27 -16.61
C ALA A 91 -3.99 18.25 -16.92
N HIS A 92 -4.16 17.22 -16.07
CA HIS A 92 -5.19 16.20 -16.24
C HIS A 92 -6.61 16.79 -16.24
N GLU A 93 -6.91 17.69 -15.31
CA GLU A 93 -8.22 18.38 -15.22
C GLU A 93 -8.53 19.21 -16.48
N ALA A 94 -7.56 20.00 -16.96
CA ALA A 94 -7.72 20.82 -18.16
C ALA A 94 -7.95 19.95 -19.41
N LEU A 95 -7.20 18.86 -19.54
CA LEU A 95 -7.34 17.93 -20.67
C LEU A 95 -8.66 17.16 -20.64
N THR A 96 -9.12 16.77 -19.45
CA THR A 96 -10.41 16.08 -19.27
C THR A 96 -11.56 17.01 -19.63
N THR A 97 -11.54 18.25 -19.14
CA THR A 97 -12.52 19.29 -19.50
C THR A 97 -12.54 19.54 -21.01
N GLY A 98 -11.36 19.65 -21.64
CA GLY A 98 -11.25 19.84 -23.09
C GLY A 98 -11.83 18.66 -23.90
N LYS A 99 -11.59 17.43 -23.44
CA LYS A 99 -12.13 16.21 -24.05
C LYS A 99 -13.65 16.11 -23.95
N GLU A 100 -14.25 16.59 -22.87
CA GLU A 100 -15.70 16.64 -22.70
C GLU A 100 -16.36 17.62 -23.70
N LEU A 101 -15.66 18.67 -24.10
CA LEU A 101 -16.14 19.63 -25.10
C LEU A 101 -16.02 19.09 -26.54
N ASP A 102 -14.91 18.43 -26.88
CA ASP A 102 -14.73 17.76 -28.16
C ASP A 102 -13.86 16.51 -28.03
N CYS A 103 -14.50 15.35 -28.17
CA CYS A 103 -13.87 14.05 -28.02
C CYS A 103 -13.13 13.58 -29.29
N SER A 104 -13.25 14.30 -30.42
CA SER A 104 -12.65 13.90 -31.70
C SER A 104 -11.14 14.18 -31.78
N ILE A 105 -10.61 15.02 -30.89
CA ILE A 105 -9.19 15.38 -30.86
C ILE A 105 -8.41 14.30 -30.11
N GLU A 106 -7.73 13.42 -30.86
CA GLU A 106 -6.90 12.33 -30.31
C GLU A 106 -5.85 12.81 -29.29
N GLY A 107 -5.37 14.05 -29.46
CA GLY A 107 -4.37 14.65 -28.58
C GLY A 107 -4.76 14.63 -27.09
N PHE A 108 -6.04 14.80 -26.75
CA PHE A 108 -6.45 14.78 -25.33
C PHE A 108 -6.20 13.42 -24.69
N GLN A 109 -6.61 12.33 -25.34
CA GLN A 109 -6.47 11.00 -24.79
C GLN A 109 -5.01 10.64 -24.53
N THR A 110 -4.13 10.97 -25.50
CA THR A 110 -2.68 10.72 -25.36
C THR A 110 -2.11 11.48 -24.17
N TRP A 111 -2.42 12.77 -24.03
CA TRP A 111 -1.89 13.58 -22.93
C TRP A 111 -2.48 13.22 -21.57
N ILE A 112 -3.76 12.83 -21.51
CA ILE A 112 -4.38 12.29 -20.28
C ILE A 112 -3.61 11.04 -19.84
N GLN A 113 -3.36 10.10 -20.75
CA GLN A 113 -2.59 8.88 -20.42
C GLN A 113 -1.17 9.21 -19.94
N HIS A 114 -0.51 10.20 -20.55
CA HIS A 114 0.80 10.65 -20.08
C HIS A 114 0.73 11.24 -18.66
N CYS A 115 -0.29 12.06 -18.35
CA CYS A 115 -0.51 12.60 -17.02
C CYS A 115 -0.75 11.48 -16.00
N GLU A 116 -1.66 10.55 -16.29
CA GLU A 116 -1.96 9.40 -15.43
C GLU A 116 -0.72 8.55 -15.17
N ASN A 117 0.07 8.24 -16.22
CA ASN A 117 1.30 7.47 -16.09
C ASN A 117 2.34 8.21 -15.24
N LYS A 118 2.48 9.54 -15.41
CA LYS A 118 3.38 10.35 -14.60
C LYS A 118 2.94 10.41 -13.14
N MET A 119 1.66 10.63 -12.89
CA MET A 119 1.06 10.60 -11.55
C MET A 119 1.25 9.22 -10.89
N ALA A 120 1.01 8.14 -11.62
CA ALA A 120 1.23 6.78 -11.15
C ALA A 120 2.73 6.49 -10.88
N SER A 121 3.63 7.04 -11.69
CA SER A 121 5.09 6.86 -11.51
C SER A 121 5.67 7.69 -10.36
N MET A 122 5.08 8.85 -10.07
CA MET A 122 5.47 9.70 -8.94
C MET A 122 5.01 9.12 -7.61
N CYS A 123 3.90 8.40 -7.63
CA CYS A 123 3.43 7.67 -6.47
C CYS A 123 4.23 6.38 -6.30
N LYS A 124 5.29 6.45 -5.51
CA LYS A 124 6.00 5.26 -5.07
C LYS A 124 5.06 4.40 -4.23
N PHE A 125 4.74 3.22 -4.73
CA PHE A 125 4.18 2.14 -3.92
C PHE A 125 5.20 1.76 -2.85
N THR A 126 5.15 2.42 -1.69
CA THR A 126 5.91 1.90 -0.55
C THR A 126 5.13 0.72 -0.01
N LYS A 127 5.85 -0.32 0.43
CA LYS A 127 5.29 -1.50 1.10
C LYS A 127 4.22 -1.04 2.10
N HIS A 128 2.99 -1.49 1.86
CA HIS A 128 1.92 -1.43 2.81
C HIS A 128 1.82 -2.80 3.45
N ASP A 129 1.59 -2.83 4.75
CA ASP A 129 1.25 -4.04 5.46
C ASP A 129 -0.26 -4.10 5.61
N TRP A 130 -0.82 -5.31 5.65
CA TRP A 130 -2.23 -5.48 5.92
C TRP A 130 -2.47 -6.73 6.75
N TYR A 131 -3.50 -6.66 7.57
CA TYR A 131 -4.03 -7.79 8.30
C TYR A 131 -5.55 -7.67 8.36
N GLN A 132 -6.22 -8.72 8.84
CA GLN A 132 -7.67 -8.74 8.94
C GLN A 132 -8.12 -9.38 10.24
N THR A 133 -9.30 -8.99 10.67
CA THR A 133 -10.10 -9.71 11.65
C THR A 133 -11.32 -10.31 10.95
N GLU A 134 -12.18 -11.00 11.68
CA GLU A 134 -13.44 -11.52 11.13
C GLU A 134 -14.30 -10.41 10.49
N SER A 135 -14.25 -9.19 11.04
CA SER A 135 -15.17 -8.11 10.65
C SER A 135 -14.50 -6.90 10.01
N GLN A 136 -13.17 -6.81 10.02
CA GLN A 136 -12.43 -5.64 9.51
C GLN A 136 -11.19 -6.06 8.72
N VAL A 137 -10.78 -5.22 7.78
CA VAL A 137 -9.49 -5.27 7.11
C VAL A 137 -8.73 -4.01 7.49
N VAL A 138 -7.48 -4.16 7.91
CA VAL A 138 -6.63 -3.04 8.33
C VAL A 138 -5.42 -2.97 7.42
N VAL A 139 -5.22 -1.81 6.80
CA VAL A 139 -4.06 -1.50 5.95
C VAL A 139 -3.20 -0.47 6.68
N THR A 140 -1.90 -0.72 6.74
CA THR A 140 -0.93 0.14 7.41
C THR A 140 0.07 0.70 6.39
N ILE A 141 0.22 2.02 6.40
CA ILE A 141 1.16 2.75 5.56
C ILE A 141 2.25 3.33 6.45
N MET A 142 3.51 2.92 6.24
CA MET A 142 4.65 3.35 7.04
C MET A 142 5.17 4.71 6.58
N VAL A 143 4.65 5.79 7.15
CA VAL A 143 5.04 7.18 6.86
C VAL A 143 5.29 7.93 8.17
N LYS A 144 6.44 8.61 8.27
CA LYS A 144 6.81 9.39 9.47
C LYS A 144 6.27 10.82 9.38
N ASN A 145 5.76 11.32 10.50
CA ASN A 145 5.34 12.70 10.70
C ASN A 145 4.34 13.24 9.64
N ALA A 146 3.40 12.41 9.19
CA ALA A 146 2.33 12.85 8.30
C ALA A 146 1.38 13.81 9.05
N LYS A 147 1.08 14.97 8.46
CA LYS A 147 0.08 15.89 9.01
C LYS A 147 -1.31 15.52 8.52
N LYS A 148 -2.33 15.87 9.30
CA LYS A 148 -3.72 15.59 8.95
C LYS A 148 -4.17 16.30 7.67
N GLU A 149 -3.69 17.52 7.44
CA GLU A 149 -3.97 18.30 6.22
C GLU A 149 -3.35 17.70 4.95
N ASP A 150 -2.30 16.91 5.09
CA ASP A 150 -1.55 16.33 3.96
C ASP A 150 -2.00 14.91 3.60
N VAL A 151 -2.92 14.33 4.37
CA VAL A 151 -3.40 12.95 4.22
C VAL A 151 -4.85 12.93 3.73
N THR A 152 -5.06 12.37 2.54
CA THR A 152 -6.40 12.15 1.98
C THR A 152 -6.63 10.66 1.82
N VAL A 153 -7.68 10.13 2.45
CA VAL A 153 -8.08 8.72 2.32
C VAL A 153 -9.52 8.67 1.81
N ILE A 154 -9.71 7.99 0.68
CA ILE A 154 -10.99 7.83 0.00
C ILE A 154 -11.35 6.34 0.03
N PHE A 155 -12.54 6.05 0.53
CA PHE A 155 -13.10 4.71 0.60
C PHE A 155 -14.18 4.55 -0.48
N GLY A 156 -14.00 3.58 -1.37
CA GLY A 156 -15.03 3.05 -2.25
C GLY A 156 -15.47 1.66 -1.78
N GLU A 157 -16.56 1.13 -2.35
CA GLU A 157 -17.05 -0.21 -1.97
C GLU A 157 -16.00 -1.30 -2.21
N ARG A 158 -15.23 -1.20 -3.30
CA ARG A 158 -14.15 -2.12 -3.66
C ARG A 158 -12.84 -1.42 -3.93
N GLU A 159 -12.71 -0.16 -3.55
CA GLU A 159 -11.51 0.62 -3.84
C GLU A 159 -11.04 1.36 -2.61
N LEU A 160 -9.73 1.37 -2.40
CA LEU A 160 -9.08 2.20 -1.40
C LEU A 160 -8.07 3.10 -2.11
N THR A 161 -8.20 4.41 -1.93
CA THR A 161 -7.20 5.37 -2.37
C THR A 161 -6.70 6.16 -1.18
N ALA A 162 -5.40 6.11 -0.90
CA ALA A 162 -4.76 6.87 0.16
C ALA A 162 -3.61 7.68 -0.42
N VAL A 163 -3.70 9.01 -0.33
CA VAL A 163 -2.69 9.97 -0.79
C VAL A 163 -2.09 10.67 0.43
N VAL A 164 -0.76 10.72 0.52
CA VAL A 164 -0.02 11.44 1.57
C VAL A 164 0.99 12.36 0.90
N LYS A 165 0.80 13.66 1.08
CA LYS A 165 1.76 14.66 0.60
C LYS A 165 2.92 14.76 1.56
N LEU A 166 4.14 14.54 1.08
CA LEU A 166 5.33 14.62 1.91
C LEU A 166 6.06 15.94 1.68
N PRO A 167 6.63 16.55 2.74
CA PRO A 167 7.41 17.79 2.61
C PRO A 167 8.70 17.59 1.79
N SER A 168 9.11 16.34 1.53
CA SER A 168 10.20 15.99 0.64
C SER A 168 9.85 16.14 -0.86
N GLY A 169 8.59 16.43 -1.19
CA GLY A 169 8.09 16.56 -2.57
C GLY A 169 7.76 15.23 -3.27
N GLU A 170 7.97 14.10 -2.60
CA GLU A 170 7.56 12.78 -3.10
C GLU A 170 6.21 12.38 -2.50
N ASP A 171 5.13 12.60 -3.24
CA ASP A 171 3.80 12.22 -2.78
C ASP A 171 3.62 10.69 -2.76
N TYR A 172 3.13 10.18 -1.64
CA TYR A 172 2.76 8.79 -1.51
C TYR A 172 1.33 8.61 -2.04
N CYS A 173 1.10 7.63 -2.91
CA CYS A 173 -0.27 7.17 -3.20
C CYS A 173 -0.33 5.65 -3.18
N LEU A 174 -1.33 5.15 -2.47
CA LEU A 174 -1.75 3.76 -2.47
C LEU A 174 -3.15 3.69 -3.06
N LYS A 175 -3.25 3.15 -4.27
CA LYS A 175 -4.52 2.79 -4.89
C LYS A 175 -4.64 1.27 -4.94
N VAL A 176 -5.67 0.73 -4.29
CA VAL A 176 -5.91 -0.70 -4.16
C VAL A 176 -7.34 -1.02 -4.58
N HIS A 177 -7.47 -1.96 -5.52
CA HIS A 177 -8.75 -2.58 -5.82
C HIS A 177 -8.95 -3.79 -4.90
N LEU A 178 -9.85 -3.65 -3.93
CA LEU A 178 -10.10 -4.61 -2.86
C LEU A 178 -10.77 -5.88 -3.41
N ARG A 179 -10.33 -7.03 -2.90
CA ARG A 179 -10.87 -8.34 -3.31
C ARG A 179 -12.36 -8.50 -3.02
N HIS A 180 -12.81 -8.01 -1.86
CA HIS A 180 -14.20 -8.06 -1.42
C HIS A 180 -14.71 -6.68 -1.02
N PRO A 181 -16.04 -6.47 -1.07
CA PRO A 181 -16.60 -5.18 -0.73
C PRO A 181 -16.48 -4.84 0.76
N VAL A 182 -16.22 -3.58 1.05
CA VAL A 182 -16.21 -2.97 2.37
C VAL A 182 -17.38 -1.99 2.53
N VAL A 183 -17.68 -1.57 3.75
CA VAL A 183 -18.68 -0.53 4.03
C VAL A 183 -17.95 0.81 4.21
N PRO A 184 -17.92 1.70 3.20
CA PRO A 184 -17.15 2.95 3.26
C PRO A 184 -17.55 3.83 4.45
N GLN A 185 -18.84 3.90 4.77
CA GLN A 185 -19.39 4.74 5.84
C GLN A 185 -18.98 4.29 7.24
N GLN A 186 -18.58 3.03 7.41
CA GLN A 186 -18.08 2.47 8.67
C GLN A 186 -16.56 2.26 8.65
N SER A 187 -15.89 2.74 7.60
CA SER A 187 -14.44 2.67 7.45
C SER A 187 -13.82 3.97 7.97
N THR A 188 -12.67 3.86 8.64
CA THR A 188 -12.01 4.98 9.32
C THR A 188 -10.51 4.88 9.13
N TYR A 189 -9.79 5.97 9.36
CA TYR A 189 -8.33 5.96 9.39
C TYR A 189 -7.80 6.76 10.57
N ARG A 190 -6.58 6.45 11.01
CA ARG A 190 -5.86 7.12 12.09
C ARG A 190 -4.45 7.42 11.64
N ILE A 191 -4.03 8.65 11.85
CA ILE A 191 -2.67 9.11 11.57
C ILE A 191 -1.89 9.03 12.90
N LEU A 192 -0.81 8.27 12.90
CA LEU A 192 0.15 8.16 14.00
C LEU A 192 1.46 8.81 13.58
N SER A 193 2.37 9.03 14.54
CA SER A 193 3.68 9.65 14.26
C SER A 193 4.56 8.84 13.31
N THR A 194 4.39 7.52 13.27
CA THR A 194 5.23 6.59 12.48
C THR A 194 4.50 5.87 11.35
N LYS A 195 3.16 5.95 11.31
CA LYS A 195 2.32 5.21 10.37
C LYS A 195 0.93 5.79 10.22
N ILE A 196 0.24 5.42 9.16
CA ILE A 196 -1.20 5.66 8.98
C ILE A 196 -1.89 4.30 8.99
N GLU A 197 -2.86 4.13 9.89
CA GLU A 197 -3.69 2.92 9.97
C GLU A 197 -5.06 3.18 9.36
N ILE A 198 -5.40 2.42 8.32
CA ILE A 198 -6.67 2.49 7.60
C ILE A 198 -7.48 1.25 7.96
N LYS A 199 -8.62 1.43 8.62
CA LYS A 199 -9.51 0.35 9.06
C LYS A 199 -10.77 0.36 8.21
N MET A 200 -10.99 -0.72 7.47
CA MET A 200 -12.15 -0.89 6.62
C MET A 200 -13.08 -1.97 7.19
N LYS A 201 -14.38 -1.69 7.25
CA LYS A 201 -15.39 -2.66 7.71
C LYS A 201 -15.75 -3.60 6.57
N LYS A 202 -15.65 -4.92 6.77
CA LYS A 202 -16.10 -5.90 5.77
C LYS A 202 -17.62 -5.90 5.66
N THR A 203 -18.14 -6.07 4.44
CA THR A 203 -19.58 -6.31 4.22
C THR A 203 -20.00 -7.72 4.65
N ALA A 204 -19.12 -8.70 4.50
CA ALA A 204 -19.34 -10.09 4.89
C ALA A 204 -18.17 -10.62 5.74
N ALA A 205 -18.47 -11.52 6.67
CA ALA A 205 -17.47 -12.19 7.53
C ALA A 205 -16.70 -13.27 6.73
N VAL A 206 -16.02 -12.85 5.67
CA VAL A 206 -15.22 -13.69 4.78
C VAL A 206 -13.74 -13.44 5.07
N GLN A 207 -12.95 -14.50 5.07
CA GLN A 207 -11.49 -14.43 5.15
C GLN A 207 -10.90 -14.08 3.78
N TRP A 208 -10.11 -13.02 3.71
CA TRP A 208 -9.49 -12.55 2.48
C TRP A 208 -8.14 -13.26 2.32
N GLU A 209 -7.93 -14.01 1.26
CA GLU A 209 -6.60 -14.60 0.98
C GLU A 209 -5.59 -13.54 0.52
N LYS A 210 -6.09 -12.51 -0.17
CA LYS A 210 -5.32 -11.38 -0.69
C LYS A 210 -6.10 -10.09 -0.49
N LEU A 211 -5.38 -8.99 -0.28
CA LEU A 211 -5.98 -7.65 -0.21
C LEU A 211 -6.55 -7.22 -1.56
N GLN A 212 -5.84 -7.53 -2.65
CA GLN A 212 -6.18 -7.09 -4.01
C GLN A 212 -6.61 -8.24 -4.91
N GLY A 213 -7.54 -8.00 -5.84
CA GLY A 213 -7.81 -8.92 -6.95
C GLY A 213 -9.21 -8.84 -7.54
N GLU A 214 -9.35 -9.37 -8.76
CA GLU A 214 -10.60 -9.40 -9.54
C GLU A 214 -11.54 -10.48 -9.00
N GLY A 215 -12.57 -10.07 -8.26
CA GLY A 215 -13.46 -10.98 -7.56
C GLY A 215 -14.38 -11.77 -8.51
N THR A 216 -13.91 -12.86 -9.10
CA THR A 216 -14.81 -13.93 -9.53
C THR A 216 -15.37 -14.59 -8.26
N LEU A 217 -16.66 -14.41 -8.00
CA LEU A 217 -17.39 -15.11 -6.96
C LEU A 217 -17.50 -16.61 -7.35
N SER A 218 -16.43 -17.37 -7.15
CA SER A 218 -16.52 -18.83 -7.14
C SER A 218 -17.32 -19.23 -5.89
N ASN A 219 -18.56 -19.67 -6.11
CA ASN A 219 -19.51 -20.25 -5.16
C ASN A 219 -19.08 -20.27 -3.70
N VAL A 220 -19.61 -19.28 -2.97
CA VAL A 220 -19.60 -19.21 -1.51
C VAL A 220 -20.24 -20.48 -0.96
N LYS A 221 -19.50 -21.27 -0.18
CA LYS A 221 -20.11 -22.16 0.82
C LYS A 221 -20.78 -21.25 1.85
N HIS A 222 -22.06 -21.00 1.65
CA HIS A 222 -22.93 -20.35 2.63
C HIS A 222 -22.93 -21.20 3.90
N PHE A 223 -22.44 -20.64 5.02
CA PHE A 223 -22.84 -21.12 6.33
C PHE A 223 -24.22 -20.52 6.63
N THR A 224 -25.26 -21.32 6.45
CA THR A 224 -26.59 -21.03 6.99
C THR A 224 -26.64 -21.47 8.45
N PRO A 225 -26.92 -20.57 9.41
CA PRO A 225 -27.21 -20.99 10.78
C PRO A 225 -28.61 -21.60 10.82
N ASN A 226 -28.73 -22.82 11.33
CA ASN A 226 -29.96 -23.60 11.58
C ASN A 226 -30.68 -24.23 10.38
N GLN A 227 -30.20 -25.40 9.92
CA GLN A 227 -31.08 -26.53 9.61
C GLN A 227 -30.29 -27.83 9.46
N TYR A 228 -30.65 -28.84 10.25
CA TYR A 228 -30.05 -30.18 10.25
C TYR A 228 -30.94 -31.12 9.44
N PRO A 229 -30.51 -31.66 8.29
CA PRO A 229 -31.11 -32.86 7.74
C PRO A 229 -30.32 -34.07 8.24
N SER A 230 -30.98 -34.84 9.11
CA SER A 230 -30.58 -36.18 9.48
C SER A 230 -30.67 -37.09 8.26
N SER A 231 -29.54 -37.58 7.74
CA SER A 231 -29.40 -38.92 7.16
C SER A 231 -27.95 -39.22 6.81
N SER A 232 -27.43 -40.24 7.49
CA SER A 232 -26.16 -40.93 7.30
C SER A 232 -25.85 -41.32 5.84
N HIS A 233 -24.58 -41.25 5.43
CA HIS A 233 -23.73 -42.43 5.23
C HIS A 233 -22.30 -42.00 4.82
N TYR A 234 -21.30 -42.65 5.43
CA TYR A 234 -19.85 -42.51 5.23
C TYR A 234 -19.09 -41.55 6.16
N THR A 235 -18.82 -42.03 7.38
CA THR A 235 -17.87 -41.44 8.34
C THR A 235 -16.43 -41.85 8.00
N ARG A 236 -15.65 -40.93 7.44
CA ARG A 236 -14.19 -41.01 7.46
C ARG A 236 -13.74 -40.50 8.84
N ASN A 237 -13.15 -41.39 9.63
CA ASN A 237 -12.91 -41.19 11.06
C ASN A 237 -11.77 -40.17 11.31
N TRP A 238 -12.12 -38.98 11.78
CA TRP A 238 -11.17 -37.87 12.02
C TRP A 238 -10.31 -38.06 13.27
N ASP A 239 -10.63 -39.02 14.14
CA ASP A 239 -9.81 -39.35 15.32
C ASP A 239 -8.44 -39.94 14.96
N MET A 240 -8.31 -40.55 13.77
CA MET A 240 -7.06 -41.14 13.30
C MET A 240 -6.07 -40.07 12.80
N VAL A 241 -6.59 -38.98 12.20
CA VAL A 241 -5.79 -37.85 11.70
C VAL A 241 -5.28 -36.96 12.85
N VAL A 242 -6.08 -36.82 13.92
CA VAL A 242 -5.63 -36.15 15.16
C VAL A 242 -4.59 -37.00 15.90
N GLY A 243 -4.64 -38.33 15.76
CA GLY A 243 -3.61 -39.25 16.22
C GLY A 243 -2.29 -39.07 15.48
N GLU A 244 -2.31 -39.05 14.14
CA GLU A 244 -1.12 -38.89 13.29
C GLU A 244 -0.41 -37.54 13.51
N ILE A 245 -1.15 -36.44 13.71
CA ILE A 245 -0.57 -35.10 14.02
C ILE A 245 0.09 -35.07 15.41
N LYS A 246 -0.50 -35.74 16.40
CA LYS A 246 0.10 -35.89 17.75
C LYS A 246 1.35 -36.78 17.75
N GLU A 247 1.46 -37.69 16.78
CA GLU A 247 2.60 -38.58 16.62
C GLU A 247 3.76 -37.90 15.88
N GLU A 248 3.47 -37.02 14.91
CA GLU A 248 4.47 -36.15 14.25
C GLU A 248 5.07 -35.10 15.20
N GLU A 249 4.28 -34.48 16.08
CA GLU A 249 4.79 -33.54 17.10
C GLU A 249 5.65 -34.24 18.18
N LYS A 250 5.58 -35.56 18.30
CA LYS A 250 6.36 -36.35 19.26
C LYS A 250 7.75 -36.72 18.73
N ASN A 251 7.99 -36.61 17.42
CA ASN A 251 9.24 -37.01 16.76
C ASN A 251 10.20 -35.86 16.43
N GLU A 252 9.81 -34.59 16.65
CA GLU A 252 10.76 -33.48 16.63
C GLU A 252 11.52 -33.40 17.96
N LYS A 253 12.75 -33.93 17.95
CA LYS A 253 13.74 -33.76 19.03
C LYS A 253 14.13 -32.30 19.16
N LEU A 254 13.44 -31.55 20.02
CA LEU A 254 13.91 -30.26 20.50
C LEU A 254 15.07 -30.52 21.48
N GLU A 255 16.30 -30.18 21.12
CA GLU A 255 17.48 -30.29 22.00
C GLU A 255 17.64 -29.04 22.88
N GLY A 256 18.08 -29.25 24.13
CA GLY A 256 18.48 -28.20 25.09
C GLY A 256 17.54 -27.98 26.27
N ASP A 257 17.76 -26.88 27.01
CA ASP A 257 17.05 -26.52 28.26
C ASP A 257 15.53 -26.37 28.09
N ALA A 258 15.04 -26.10 26.88
CA ALA A 258 13.62 -25.99 26.58
C ALA A 258 12.89 -27.35 26.65
N ALA A 259 13.53 -28.44 26.21
CA ALA A 259 12.99 -29.78 26.35
C ALA A 259 13.01 -30.25 27.81
N LEU A 260 14.06 -29.89 28.55
CA LEU A 260 14.17 -30.21 29.98
C LEU A 260 13.09 -29.50 30.79
N ASN A 261 12.86 -28.21 30.52
CA ASN A 261 11.79 -27.45 31.16
C ASN A 261 10.39 -27.99 30.80
N LYS A 262 10.17 -28.39 29.55
CA LYS A 262 8.90 -29.02 29.12
C LYS A 262 8.69 -30.38 29.82
N LEU A 263 9.77 -31.15 30.01
CA LEU A 263 9.76 -32.39 30.77
C LEU A 263 9.41 -32.14 32.25
N PHE A 264 9.98 -31.11 32.89
CA PHE A 264 9.64 -30.77 34.28
C PHE A 264 8.20 -30.29 34.43
N GLN A 265 7.69 -29.48 33.48
CA GLN A 265 6.29 -29.05 33.47
C GLN A 265 5.34 -30.23 33.30
N GLN A 266 5.71 -31.20 32.47
CA GLN A 266 4.93 -32.42 32.28
C GLN A 266 4.93 -33.29 33.54
N ILE A 267 6.09 -33.55 34.16
CA ILE A 267 6.18 -34.30 35.43
C ILE A 267 5.40 -33.61 36.55
N TYR A 268 5.40 -32.29 36.59
CA TYR A 268 4.60 -31.53 37.56
C TYR A 268 3.11 -31.64 37.28
N SER A 269 2.69 -31.58 36.01
CA SER A 269 1.26 -31.63 35.62
C SER A 269 0.67 -33.01 35.84
N ASP A 270 1.40 -34.06 35.45
CA ASP A 270 0.99 -35.47 35.52
C ASP A 270 1.28 -36.11 36.89
N GLY A 271 2.13 -35.48 37.71
CA GLY A 271 2.54 -36.00 39.01
C GLY A 271 1.45 -35.95 40.08
N SER A 272 1.45 -36.96 40.96
CA SER A 272 0.62 -36.97 42.18
C SER A 272 1.00 -35.82 43.11
N ASP A 273 0.12 -35.48 44.05
CA ASP A 273 0.38 -34.36 44.99
C ASP A 273 1.67 -34.57 45.81
N GLU A 274 2.06 -35.82 46.06
CA GLU A 274 3.34 -36.15 46.72
C GLU A 274 4.55 -35.82 45.84
N VAL A 275 4.48 -36.06 44.53
CA VAL A 275 5.52 -35.72 43.56
C VAL A 275 5.67 -34.20 43.44
N LYS A 276 4.55 -33.47 43.32
CA LYS A 276 4.55 -32.00 43.31
C LYS A 276 5.15 -31.42 44.58
N ARG A 277 4.85 -32.03 45.74
CA ARG A 277 5.40 -31.62 47.03
C ARG A 277 6.89 -31.89 47.14
N ALA A 278 7.36 -33.03 46.63
CA ALA A 278 8.78 -33.36 46.56
C ALA A 278 9.56 -32.38 45.70
N MET A 279 9.04 -32.09 44.50
CA MET A 279 9.64 -31.16 43.55
C MET A 279 9.73 -29.75 44.13
N ASN A 280 8.64 -29.24 44.69
CA ASN A 280 8.60 -27.90 45.27
C ASN A 280 9.55 -27.78 46.47
N LYS A 281 9.61 -28.80 47.33
CA LYS A 281 10.49 -28.80 48.50
C LYS A 281 11.96 -28.87 48.09
N SER A 282 12.33 -29.80 47.20
CA SER A 282 13.73 -29.95 46.77
C SER A 282 14.23 -28.71 46.05
N PHE A 283 13.42 -28.16 45.15
CA PHE A 283 13.78 -26.98 44.37
C PHE A 283 13.96 -25.73 45.26
N MET A 284 13.09 -25.56 46.25
CA MET A 284 13.18 -24.44 47.18
C MET A 284 14.35 -24.58 48.16
N GLU A 285 14.59 -25.78 48.70
CA GLU A 285 15.70 -26.02 49.64
C GLU A 285 17.08 -25.96 48.98
N SER A 286 17.18 -26.41 47.72
CA SER A 286 18.44 -26.41 46.98
C SER A 286 18.73 -25.10 46.24
N GLY A 287 17.90 -24.05 46.42
CA GLY A 287 18.06 -22.78 45.71
C GLY A 287 17.90 -22.88 44.19
N GLY A 288 17.09 -23.83 43.70
CA GLY A 288 16.78 -24.00 42.28
C GLY A 288 17.71 -24.93 41.50
N THR A 289 18.68 -25.56 42.16
CA THR A 289 19.70 -26.40 41.49
C THR A 289 19.37 -27.90 41.45
N VAL A 290 18.49 -28.41 42.31
CA VAL A 290 18.19 -29.85 42.45
C VAL A 290 16.68 -30.09 42.45
N LEU A 291 16.22 -30.99 41.57
CA LEU A 291 14.81 -31.37 41.47
C LEU A 291 14.65 -32.87 41.72
N SER A 292 13.86 -33.25 42.72
CA SER A 292 13.57 -34.65 43.07
C SER A 292 12.07 -34.90 43.10
N THR A 293 11.65 -36.05 42.58
CA THR A 293 10.26 -36.49 42.51
C THR A 293 9.87 -37.48 43.61
N ASN A 294 10.80 -37.87 44.49
CA ASN A 294 10.58 -38.89 45.52
C ASN A 294 10.37 -38.28 46.92
N TRP A 295 9.10 -38.18 47.34
CA TRP A 295 8.73 -37.59 48.63
C TRP A 295 9.25 -38.36 49.85
N MET A 296 9.36 -39.68 49.79
CA MET A 296 9.83 -40.51 50.91
C MET A 296 11.28 -40.18 51.29
N ASP A 297 12.06 -39.73 50.31
CA ASP A 297 13.46 -39.37 50.45
C ASP A 297 13.62 -37.90 50.87
N VAL A 298 13.12 -36.95 50.06
CA VAL A 298 13.26 -35.50 50.34
C VAL A 298 12.34 -35.00 51.46
N GLY A 299 11.34 -35.77 51.87
CA GLY A 299 10.48 -35.44 53.00
C GLY A 299 11.25 -35.40 54.32
N LYS A 300 12.25 -36.28 54.48
CA LYS A 300 12.99 -36.48 55.74
C LYS A 300 14.36 -35.81 55.79
N ARG A 301 15.04 -35.63 54.65
CA ARG A 301 16.36 -34.98 54.55
C ARG A 301 16.25 -33.56 53.99
N LYS A 302 17.21 -32.70 54.32
CA LYS A 302 17.39 -31.41 53.62
C LYS A 302 18.10 -31.66 52.30
N VAL A 303 17.63 -31.02 51.24
CA VAL A 303 18.29 -31.11 49.93
C VAL A 303 19.38 -30.04 49.86
N GLU A 304 20.64 -30.48 49.81
CA GLU A 304 21.79 -29.58 49.69
C GLU A 304 21.91 -29.00 48.28
N MET A 305 22.43 -27.78 48.21
CA MET A 305 22.62 -27.05 46.98
C MET A 305 23.80 -27.64 46.20
N ASN A 306 23.58 -28.01 44.93
CA ASN A 306 24.63 -28.56 44.08
C ASN A 306 24.59 -27.83 42.72
N PRO A 307 25.26 -26.68 42.59
CA PRO A 307 25.24 -25.90 41.36
C PRO A 307 26.01 -26.60 40.22
N PRO A 308 25.66 -26.36 38.94
CA PRO A 308 26.42 -26.86 37.80
C PRO A 308 27.87 -26.34 37.80
N ASP A 309 28.82 -27.14 37.31
CA ASP A 309 30.28 -26.93 37.44
C ASP A 309 30.80 -25.54 36.97
N ASP A 310 30.03 -24.81 36.16
CA ASP A 310 30.39 -23.49 35.61
C ASP A 310 29.86 -22.29 36.42
N VAL A 311 29.22 -22.51 37.58
CA VAL A 311 28.55 -21.44 38.34
C VAL A 311 28.86 -21.50 39.84
N GLU A 312 29.72 -20.60 40.33
CA GLU A 312 29.98 -20.47 41.77
C GLU A 312 28.90 -19.64 42.48
N TRP A 313 28.24 -20.24 43.47
CA TRP A 313 27.23 -19.57 44.27
C TRP A 313 27.86 -18.62 45.30
N LYS A 314 27.63 -17.31 45.16
CA LYS A 314 27.98 -16.32 46.19
C LYS A 314 26.81 -16.07 47.13
N LYS A 315 27.04 -16.34 48.42
CA LYS A 315 26.12 -15.99 49.51
C LYS A 315 26.37 -14.52 49.89
N TYR A 316 25.38 -13.66 49.68
CA TYR A 316 25.35 -12.30 50.21
C TYR A 316 24.79 -12.30 51.64
#